data_AF-A0A9P4T3J3-F1
#
_entry.id   AF-A0A9P4T3J3-F1
#
_cell.length_a   1.000
_cell.length_b   1.000
_cell.length_c   1.000
_cell.angle_alpha   90.00
_cell.angle_beta   90.00
_cell.angle_gamma   90.00
#
_symmetry.space_group_name_H-M   'P 1'
#
loop_
_entity.id
_entity.type
_entity.pdbx_description
1 polymer ?
#
loop_
_entity_poly.entity_id
_entity_poly.type
_entity_poly.pdbx_seq_one_letter_code
_entity_poly.pdbx_strand_id
1 'polypeptide(L)'
;MAPMLQNLSRYIQDGNGAFISGGILWWGDLVNVPRSDPLAHLRMIDGSPGLAFYHVCFALSVLIEHVPLHLPDIQTAETYFTRARKLIGDPSITNHALADVPALTLMAFYLIEVNRRDLAAKYVGLAALAASAHGAHRSADNEARKREFWTLFILDRWISMLMGRPPTIMEESIRLQPPADDPNDPNNVRMPPCAGLYANVELARVSGYVVQEVYRVAPRTPKRADEVNADEALRRLHDWLARLPAEFQLELYPDLPRRDPPCCTMHMSYNQLIILTTRRIFFDAIKEVIELAQQRSNSSSCLRRKTHEKYIRVCIEAAQRNVVLAAQMHSTPGRWLQSSLHFLFNAAVILLLDRISSAYDERAKTDKAARGLHREEITFAIDVFRKEAETGTNYQADCCKVLQDLQALSGRCLNTQRE
;
A
#
# COMPACT_ATOMS: atom_id res chain seq x y z
N MET A 1 -0.83 -0.68 28.33
CA MET A 1 -0.01 -1.29 27.26
C MET A 1 -0.79 -2.34 26.47
N ALA A 2 -1.29 -3.42 27.07
CA ALA A 2 -1.97 -4.50 26.32
C ALA A 2 -3.17 -4.06 25.43
N PRO A 3 -4.10 -3.18 25.88
CA PRO A 3 -5.20 -2.73 25.01
C PRO A 3 -4.74 -1.89 23.82
N MET A 4 -3.70 -1.08 24.03
CA MET A 4 -3.13 -0.18 23.01
C MET A 4 -2.40 -0.96 21.90
N LEU A 5 -1.68 -2.02 22.27
CA LEU A 5 -1.02 -2.92 21.31
C LEU A 5 -2.04 -3.81 20.57
N GLN A 6 -3.15 -4.18 21.22
CA GLN A 6 -4.23 -4.92 20.57
C GLN A 6 -4.96 -4.06 19.52
N ASN A 7 -5.21 -2.78 19.81
CA ASN A 7 -5.76 -1.83 18.84
C ASN A 7 -4.80 -1.59 17.68
N LEU A 8 -3.51 -1.40 17.98
CA LEU A 8 -2.46 -1.26 16.97
C LEU A 8 -2.44 -2.46 16.03
N SER A 9 -2.42 -3.68 16.58
CA SER A 9 -2.36 -4.92 15.80
C SER A 9 -3.50 -5.04 14.78
N ARG A 10 -4.74 -4.72 15.20
CA ARG A 10 -5.89 -4.66 14.27
C ARG A 10 -5.69 -3.64 13.15
N TYR A 11 -5.13 -2.48 13.48
CA TYR A 11 -4.96 -1.38 12.54
C TYR A 11 -3.85 -1.63 11.51
N ILE A 12 -2.68 -2.09 11.97
CA ILE A 12 -1.53 -2.36 11.09
C ILE A 12 -1.67 -3.71 10.36
N GLN A 13 -2.86 -4.32 10.46
CA GLN A 13 -3.25 -5.55 9.77
C GLN A 13 -2.33 -6.73 10.11
N ASP A 14 -1.87 -6.73 11.36
CA ASP A 14 -1.04 -7.77 11.94
C ASP A 14 -1.90 -8.96 12.34
N GLY A 15 -1.35 -10.15 12.14
CA GLY A 15 -2.03 -11.40 12.34
C GLY A 15 -2.25 -11.76 13.81
N ASN A 16 -3.01 -11.01 14.57
CA ASN A 16 -3.36 -11.41 15.95
C ASN A 16 -4.56 -12.37 15.99
N GLY A 17 -4.72 -13.22 14.97
CA GLY A 17 -5.78 -14.23 14.85
C GLY A 17 -7.22 -13.71 14.69
N ALA A 18 -7.41 -12.39 14.63
CA ALA A 18 -8.74 -11.77 14.54
C ALA A 18 -9.36 -11.79 13.13
N PHE A 19 -8.59 -12.22 12.13
CA PHE A 19 -8.91 -12.12 10.72
C PHE A 19 -8.78 -13.50 10.08
N ILE A 20 -9.68 -13.82 9.15
CA ILE A 20 -9.66 -15.10 8.40
C ILE A 20 -8.36 -15.21 7.58
N SER A 21 -7.85 -14.08 7.09
CA SER A 21 -6.55 -13.99 6.43
C SER A 21 -5.35 -14.30 7.33
N GLY A 22 -5.50 -14.22 8.65
CA GLY A 22 -4.38 -14.20 9.58
C GLY A 22 -3.52 -12.93 9.43
N GLY A 23 -4.02 -11.87 8.80
CA GLY A 23 -3.26 -10.65 8.48
C GLY A 23 -2.48 -10.75 7.16
N ILE A 24 -2.04 -9.60 6.64
CA ILE A 24 -1.25 -9.54 5.39
C ILE A 24 0.21 -9.11 5.63
N LEU A 25 0.56 -8.82 6.87
CA LEU A 25 1.89 -8.46 7.35
C LEU A 25 2.13 -9.14 8.70
N TRP A 26 3.41 -9.34 9.03
CA TRP A 26 3.85 -9.85 10.33
C TRP A 26 4.91 -8.93 10.91
N TRP A 27 4.58 -8.25 12.01
CA TRP A 27 5.48 -7.25 12.60
C TRP A 27 6.33 -7.79 13.75
N GLY A 28 6.03 -9.00 14.24
CA GLY A 28 6.67 -9.62 15.40
C GLY A 28 5.68 -9.86 16.54
N ASP A 29 6.17 -10.33 17.69
CA ASP A 29 5.30 -10.64 18.84
C ASP A 29 4.83 -9.35 19.56
N LEU A 30 3.66 -8.85 19.14
CA LEU A 30 2.97 -7.72 19.78
C LEU A 30 2.20 -8.11 21.05
N VAL A 31 2.07 -9.41 21.34
CA VAL A 31 1.22 -9.93 22.42
C VAL A 31 2.02 -10.14 23.70
N ASN A 32 3.21 -10.72 23.61
CA ASN A 32 4.06 -11.02 24.77
C ASN A 32 5.15 -9.97 24.95
N VAL A 33 4.75 -8.77 25.40
CA VAL A 33 5.70 -7.70 25.77
C VAL A 33 6.70 -8.24 26.81
N PRO A 34 8.02 -8.26 26.53
CA PRO A 34 9.02 -8.65 27.50
C PRO A 34 8.88 -7.79 28.75
N ARG A 35 8.76 -8.42 29.92
CA ARG A 35 8.80 -7.70 31.20
C ARG A 35 10.17 -7.02 31.29
N SER A 36 10.21 -5.75 31.68
CA SER A 36 11.49 -5.06 31.88
C SER A 36 12.32 -5.86 32.88
N ASP A 37 13.44 -6.42 32.44
CA ASP A 37 14.42 -6.97 33.37
C ASP A 37 15.08 -5.79 34.10
N PRO A 38 14.92 -5.65 35.42
CA PRO A 38 15.54 -4.56 36.18
C PRO A 38 17.08 -4.52 36.04
N LEU A 39 17.69 -5.63 35.62
CA LEU A 39 19.13 -5.79 35.42
C LEU A 39 19.58 -5.55 33.97
N ALA A 40 18.65 -5.25 33.03
CA ALA A 40 18.98 -4.98 31.63
C ALA A 40 19.97 -3.82 31.46
N HIS A 41 19.91 -2.83 32.35
CA HIS A 41 20.82 -1.68 32.38
C HIS A 41 22.29 -2.06 32.65
N LEU A 42 22.54 -3.23 33.24
CA LEU A 42 23.89 -3.72 33.57
C LEU A 42 24.50 -4.57 32.44
N ARG A 43 23.73 -4.94 31.41
CA ARG A 43 24.17 -5.70 30.24
C ARG A 43 24.41 -4.83 29.00
N MET A 44 24.47 -3.50 29.21
CA MET A 44 24.62 -2.48 28.17
C MET A 44 25.97 -2.58 27.45
N ILE A 45 26.05 -3.51 26.51
CA ILE A 45 27.03 -3.52 25.43
C ILE A 45 26.33 -3.49 24.07
N ASP A 46 25.07 -3.90 23.95
CA ASP A 46 24.26 -3.72 22.74
C ASP A 46 22.89 -3.13 23.12
N GLY A 47 22.37 -2.22 22.27
CA GLY A 47 21.02 -1.68 22.42
C GLY A 47 20.01 -2.82 22.58
N SER A 48 18.88 -2.58 23.25
CA SER A 48 17.82 -3.60 23.39
C SER A 48 16.84 -3.51 22.21
N PRO A 49 17.02 -4.26 21.10
CA PRO A 49 16.15 -4.19 19.92
C PRO A 49 14.67 -4.34 20.25
N GLY A 50 14.35 -5.18 21.25
CA GLY A 50 12.99 -5.33 21.75
C GLY A 50 12.39 -4.01 22.28
N LEU A 51 13.15 -3.21 23.03
CA LEU A 51 12.67 -1.92 23.55
C LEU A 51 12.46 -0.89 22.43
N ALA A 52 13.37 -0.83 21.45
CA ALA A 52 13.21 0.03 20.29
C ALA A 52 11.92 -0.29 19.54
N PHE A 53 11.68 -1.58 19.26
CA PHE A 53 10.48 -2.07 18.61
C PHE A 53 9.19 -1.61 19.31
N TYR A 54 9.07 -1.78 20.63
CA TYR A 54 7.87 -1.33 21.36
C TYR A 54 7.71 0.18 21.40
N HIS A 55 8.80 0.96 21.43
CA HIS A 55 8.70 2.41 21.28
C HIS A 55 8.11 2.81 19.93
N VAL A 56 8.45 2.11 18.84
CA VAL A 56 7.81 2.37 17.54
C VAL A 56 6.34 1.94 17.55
N CYS A 57 6.01 0.81 18.18
CA CYS A 57 4.62 0.40 18.36
C CYS A 57 3.81 1.49 19.08
N PHE A 58 4.34 2.08 20.14
CA PHE A 58 3.68 3.18 20.85
C PHE A 58 3.55 4.43 19.99
N ALA A 59 4.56 4.76 19.17
CA ALA A 59 4.47 5.86 18.22
C ALA A 59 3.31 5.66 17.23
N LEU A 60 3.15 4.45 16.69
CA LEU A 60 2.04 4.09 15.80
C LEU A 60 0.69 4.10 16.52
N SER A 61 0.60 3.56 17.74
CA SER A 61 -0.65 3.60 18.52
C SER A 61 -1.15 5.02 18.72
N VAL A 62 -0.26 5.95 19.12
CA VAL A 62 -0.60 7.37 19.28
C VAL A 62 -1.01 8.01 17.95
N LEU A 63 -0.45 7.57 16.82
CA LEU A 63 -0.82 8.06 15.49
C LEU A 63 -2.24 7.65 15.08
N ILE A 64 -2.68 6.47 15.52
CA ILE A 64 -3.96 5.85 15.14
C ILE A 64 -5.10 6.35 16.03
N GLU A 65 -4.85 6.46 17.33
CA GLU A 65 -5.81 6.96 18.30
C GLU A 65 -6.02 8.46 18.08
N HIS A 66 -7.23 8.88 17.70
CA HIS A 66 -7.62 10.29 17.59
C HIS A 66 -7.78 10.91 19.00
N VAL A 67 -6.72 10.90 19.79
CA VAL A 67 -6.76 11.45 21.16
C VAL A 67 -6.85 12.98 21.07
N PRO A 68 -7.86 13.62 21.69
CA PRO A 68 -7.94 15.08 21.75
C PRO A 68 -6.70 15.64 22.45
N LEU A 69 -6.08 16.65 21.85
CA LEU A 69 -4.82 17.30 22.26
C LEU A 69 -4.84 17.99 23.65
N HIS A 70 -5.83 17.74 24.51
CA HIS A 70 -6.08 18.50 25.73
C HIS A 70 -5.71 17.81 27.06
N LEU A 71 -4.93 16.72 27.03
CA LEU A 71 -4.38 16.13 28.26
C LEU A 71 -2.89 16.49 28.40
N PRO A 72 -2.46 17.11 29.52
CA PRO A 72 -1.12 17.68 29.69
C PRO A 72 0.05 16.69 29.73
N ASP A 73 -0.22 15.37 29.78
CA ASP A 73 0.79 14.29 29.89
C ASP A 73 0.90 13.38 28.65
N ILE A 74 0.25 13.71 27.52
CA ILE A 74 0.31 12.85 26.32
C ILE A 74 1.64 13.05 25.60
N GLN A 75 2.51 12.04 25.64
CA GLN A 75 3.70 11.99 24.78
C GLN A 75 3.30 11.87 23.31
N THR A 76 3.89 12.71 22.46
CA THR A 76 3.62 12.69 21.02
C THR A 76 4.19 11.42 20.36
N ALA A 77 3.59 11.01 19.23
CA ALA A 77 4.13 9.92 18.41
C ALA A 77 5.62 10.12 18.06
N GLU A 78 6.02 11.37 17.79
CA GLU A 78 7.41 11.75 17.51
C GLU A 78 8.35 11.53 18.71
N THR A 79 7.86 11.73 19.93
CA THR A 79 8.64 11.48 21.16
C THR A 79 9.01 10.00 21.27
N TYR A 80 8.04 9.11 21.06
CA TYR A 80 8.27 7.66 21.07
C TYR A 80 9.19 7.23 19.93
N PHE A 81 8.96 7.73 18.71
CA PHE A 81 9.84 7.46 17.56
C PHE A 81 11.29 7.91 17.80
N THR A 82 11.47 9.09 18.41
CA THR A 82 12.80 9.60 18.76
C THR A 82 13.52 8.71 19.76
N ARG A 83 12.81 8.13 20.74
CA ARG A 83 13.39 7.16 21.67
C ARG A 83 13.79 5.86 20.97
N ALA A 84 12.93 5.33 20.10
CA ALA A 84 13.27 4.16 19.29
C ALA A 84 14.55 4.39 18.47
N ARG A 85 14.66 5.54 17.80
CA ARG A 85 15.86 5.92 17.04
C ARG A 85 17.12 5.99 17.91
N LYS A 86 17.02 6.54 19.14
CA LYS A 86 18.15 6.58 20.07
C LYS A 86 18.59 5.17 20.50
N LEU A 87 17.65 4.24 20.68
CA LEU A 87 17.94 2.86 21.07
C LEU A 87 18.55 2.02 19.95
N ILE A 88 18.13 2.25 18.71
CA ILE A 88 18.69 1.62 17.50
C ILE A 88 20.12 2.13 17.19
N GLY A 89 20.43 3.34 17.64
CA GLY A 89 21.72 3.97 17.39
C GLY A 89 21.78 4.74 16.07
N ASP A 90 22.92 5.39 15.82
CA ASP A 90 23.13 6.18 14.62
C ASP A 90 23.35 5.26 13.41
N PRO A 91 22.50 5.32 12.37
CA PRO A 91 22.66 4.51 11.18
C PRO A 91 23.98 4.68 10.42
N SER A 92 24.73 5.76 10.67
CA SER A 92 26.01 6.03 10.03
C SER A 92 27.21 5.37 10.74
N ILE A 93 27.02 4.91 11.97
CA ILE A 93 28.11 4.38 12.82
C ILE A 93 27.78 2.97 13.32
N THR A 94 26.51 2.70 13.64
CA THR A 94 26.08 1.46 14.25
C THR A 94 25.98 0.32 13.24
N ASN A 95 26.62 -0.82 13.55
CA ASN A 95 26.33 -2.08 12.86
C ASN A 95 25.02 -2.66 13.40
N HIS A 96 24.04 -2.85 12.52
CA HIS A 96 22.73 -3.39 12.91
C HIS A 96 22.74 -4.93 12.94
N ALA A 97 22.26 -5.49 14.04
CA ALA A 97 22.09 -6.92 14.20
C ALA A 97 20.82 -7.40 13.49
N LEU A 98 20.72 -8.71 13.26
CA LEU A 98 19.48 -9.31 12.74
C LEU A 98 18.27 -9.01 13.63
N ALA A 99 18.49 -8.88 14.94
CA ALA A 99 17.45 -8.55 15.91
C ALA A 99 16.87 -7.13 15.75
N ASP A 100 17.57 -6.20 15.07
CA ASP A 100 17.10 -4.84 14.81
C ASP A 100 16.14 -4.76 13.62
N VAL A 101 16.13 -5.78 12.74
CA VAL A 101 15.36 -5.78 11.49
C VAL A 101 13.87 -5.50 11.70
N PRO A 102 13.16 -6.11 12.68
CA PRO A 102 11.74 -5.82 12.91
C PRO A 102 11.51 -4.37 13.34
N ALA A 103 12.37 -3.84 14.21
CA ALA A 103 12.27 -2.45 14.66
C ALA A 103 12.53 -1.47 13.51
N LEU A 104 13.59 -1.67 12.72
CA LEU A 104 13.90 -0.84 11.54
C LEU A 104 12.77 -0.89 10.50
N THR A 105 12.20 -2.07 10.26
CA THR A 105 11.07 -2.26 9.33
C THR A 105 9.83 -1.52 9.82
N LEU A 106 9.51 -1.60 11.11
CA LEU A 106 8.39 -0.89 11.71
C LEU A 106 8.63 0.64 11.75
N MET A 107 9.88 1.08 11.95
CA MET A 107 10.25 2.50 11.84
C MET A 107 10.01 3.03 10.43
N ALA A 108 10.35 2.26 9.40
CA ALA A 108 10.03 2.61 8.02
C ALA A 108 8.52 2.72 7.79
N PHE A 109 7.74 1.79 8.34
CA PHE A 109 6.28 1.83 8.27
C PHE A 109 5.70 3.08 8.93
N TYR A 110 6.14 3.41 10.15
CA TYR A 110 5.76 4.67 10.81
C TYR A 110 6.05 5.89 9.92
N LEU A 111 7.23 5.95 9.30
CA LEU A 111 7.62 7.03 8.40
C LEU A 111 6.77 7.10 7.14
N ILE A 112 6.27 5.96 6.63
CA ILE A 112 5.27 5.94 5.54
C ILE A 112 3.97 6.57 6.00
N GLU A 113 3.46 6.18 7.17
CA GLU A 113 2.19 6.67 7.72
C GLU A 113 2.21 8.18 8.02
N VAL A 114 3.37 8.76 8.36
CA VAL A 114 3.56 10.22 8.48
C VAL A 114 4.06 10.89 7.19
N ASN A 115 4.01 10.20 6.06
CA ASN A 115 4.38 10.67 4.72
C ASN A 115 5.84 11.20 4.58
N ARG A 116 6.80 10.66 5.35
CA ARG A 116 8.24 10.93 5.22
C ARG A 116 8.95 9.83 4.43
N ARG A 117 8.59 9.70 3.15
CA ARG A 117 8.94 8.56 2.29
C ARG A 117 10.44 8.36 2.04
N ASP A 118 11.22 9.43 1.90
CA ASP A 118 12.68 9.30 1.72
C ASP A 118 13.37 8.74 2.98
N LEU A 119 12.93 9.17 4.16
CA LEU A 119 13.39 8.58 5.41
C LEU A 119 12.92 7.13 5.54
N ALA A 120 11.67 6.81 5.17
CA ALA A 120 11.19 5.44 5.17
C ALA A 120 12.06 4.53 4.28
N ALA A 121 12.38 4.96 3.05
CA ALA A 121 13.27 4.23 2.15
C ALA A 121 14.66 4.00 2.76
N LYS A 122 15.20 4.99 3.51
CA LYS A 122 16.46 4.82 4.26
C LYS A 122 16.34 3.68 5.28
N TYR A 123 15.27 3.64 6.09
CA TYR A 123 15.10 2.60 7.11
C TYR A 123 14.82 1.22 6.52
N VAL A 124 14.08 1.13 5.41
CA VAL A 124 13.96 -0.12 4.62
C VAL A 124 15.34 -0.59 4.16
N GLY A 125 16.16 0.31 3.63
CA GLY A 125 17.51 -0.03 3.17
C GLY A 125 18.43 -0.52 4.29
N LEU A 126 18.37 0.10 5.48
CA LEU A 126 19.10 -0.36 6.66
C LEU A 126 18.66 -1.76 7.11
N ALA A 127 17.35 -2.00 7.16
CA ALA A 127 16.79 -3.31 7.50
C ALA A 127 17.21 -4.38 6.47
N ALA A 128 17.16 -4.05 5.18
CA ALA A 128 17.57 -4.94 4.09
C ALA A 128 19.06 -5.27 4.14
N LEU A 129 19.91 -4.27 4.45
CA LEU A 129 21.35 -4.46 4.61
C LEU A 129 21.64 -5.38 5.80
N ALA A 130 21.03 -5.13 6.96
CA ALA A 130 21.19 -5.98 8.15
C ALA A 130 20.71 -7.42 7.87
N ALA A 131 19.51 -7.59 7.32
CA ALA A 131 18.99 -8.90 6.94
C ALA A 131 19.90 -9.65 5.95
N SER A 132 20.48 -8.93 4.99
CA SER A 132 21.38 -9.51 4.00
C SER A 132 22.73 -9.92 4.61
N ALA A 133 23.31 -9.06 5.46
CA ALA A 133 24.57 -9.31 6.14
C ALA A 133 24.52 -10.56 7.05
N HIS A 134 23.36 -10.82 7.66
CA HIS A 134 23.12 -12.00 8.50
C HIS A 134 22.51 -13.20 7.74
N GLY A 135 22.40 -13.13 6.41
CA GLY A 135 21.96 -14.27 5.59
C GLY A 135 20.45 -14.58 5.64
N ALA A 136 19.61 -13.69 6.19
CA ALA A 136 18.17 -13.92 6.37
C ALA A 136 17.40 -14.13 5.05
N HIS A 137 17.95 -13.64 3.93
CA HIS A 137 17.43 -13.87 2.58
C HIS A 137 17.62 -15.32 2.09
N ARG A 138 18.41 -16.14 2.77
CA ARG A 138 18.72 -17.53 2.37
C ARG A 138 18.05 -18.55 3.28
N SER A 139 18.08 -18.32 4.59
CA SER A 139 17.54 -19.20 5.61
C SER A 139 17.10 -18.39 6.83
N ALA A 140 16.15 -18.93 7.58
CA ALA A 140 15.68 -18.37 8.84
C ALA A 140 15.57 -19.47 9.89
N ASP A 141 15.90 -19.15 11.13
CA ASP A 141 15.96 -20.12 12.23
C ASP A 141 14.57 -20.63 12.65
N ASN A 142 13.53 -19.84 12.38
CA ASN A 142 12.14 -20.16 12.67
C ASN A 142 11.19 -19.39 11.75
N GLU A 143 9.91 -19.76 11.78
CA GLU A 143 8.86 -19.12 10.99
C GLU A 143 8.70 -17.63 11.32
N ALA A 144 8.85 -17.20 12.58
CA ALA A 144 8.74 -15.78 12.93
C ALA A 144 9.78 -14.92 12.20
N ARG A 145 11.06 -15.33 12.21
CA ARG A 145 12.15 -14.67 11.48
C ARG A 145 11.92 -14.70 9.97
N LYS A 146 11.38 -15.80 9.46
CA LYS A 146 11.01 -15.93 8.04
C LYS A 146 9.95 -14.90 7.66
N ARG A 147 8.88 -14.79 8.45
CA ARG A 147 7.78 -13.85 8.24
C ARG A 147 8.24 -12.39 8.38
N GLU A 148 9.14 -12.09 9.32
CA GLU A 148 9.77 -10.76 9.45
C GLU A 148 10.51 -10.34 8.17
N PHE A 149 11.30 -11.24 7.59
CA PHE A 149 11.98 -10.98 6.31
C PHE A 149 10.98 -10.73 5.17
N TRP A 150 9.92 -11.52 5.09
CA TRP A 150 8.90 -11.35 4.05
C TRP A 150 8.07 -10.07 4.23
N THR A 151 7.80 -9.64 5.47
CA THR A 151 7.23 -8.31 5.75
C THR A 151 8.14 -7.20 5.27
N LEU A 152 9.44 -7.27 5.55
CA LEU A 152 10.43 -6.33 5.04
C LEU A 152 10.45 -6.31 3.50
N PHE A 153 10.39 -7.48 2.86
CA PHE A 153 10.32 -7.60 1.40
C PHE A 153 9.09 -6.88 0.82
N ILE A 154 7.91 -7.07 1.43
CA ILE A 154 6.68 -6.38 1.02
C ILE A 154 6.85 -4.86 1.16
N LEU A 155 7.43 -4.38 2.26
CA LEU A 155 7.66 -2.95 2.50
C LEU A 155 8.65 -2.35 1.51
N ASP A 156 9.72 -3.06 1.15
CA ASP A 156 10.67 -2.67 0.11
C ASP A 156 9.99 -2.52 -1.25
N ARG A 157 9.12 -3.48 -1.63
CA ARG A 157 8.34 -3.37 -2.88
C ARG A 157 7.35 -2.22 -2.83
N TRP A 158 6.72 -1.98 -1.69
CA TRP A 158 5.77 -0.88 -1.51
C TRP A 158 6.44 0.49 -1.64
N ILE A 159 7.54 0.74 -0.92
CA ILE A 159 8.22 2.04 -0.97
C ILE A 159 8.83 2.30 -2.35
N SER A 160 9.37 1.27 -3.01
CA SER A 160 9.90 1.36 -4.37
C SER A 160 8.83 1.73 -5.39
N MET A 161 7.65 1.12 -5.29
CA MET A 161 6.49 1.49 -6.12
C MET A 161 6.06 2.94 -5.88
N LEU A 162 5.94 3.33 -4.60
CA LEU A 162 5.48 4.66 -4.22
C LEU A 162 6.44 5.77 -4.67
N MET A 163 7.74 5.49 -4.72
CA MET A 163 8.80 6.46 -5.06
C MET A 163 9.28 6.34 -6.52
N GLY A 164 8.87 5.31 -7.26
CA GLY A 164 9.40 5.02 -8.60
C GLY A 164 10.89 4.71 -8.58
N ARG A 165 11.40 4.06 -7.53
CA ARG A 165 12.81 3.70 -7.34
C ARG A 165 13.01 2.19 -7.39
N PRO A 166 14.21 1.68 -7.73
CA PRO A 166 14.45 0.26 -7.68
C PRO A 166 14.25 -0.29 -6.26
N PRO A 167 13.77 -1.54 -6.11
CA PRO A 167 13.82 -2.24 -4.84
C PRO A 167 15.25 -2.44 -4.34
N THR A 168 15.41 -2.39 -3.01
CA THR A 168 16.69 -2.63 -2.35
C THR A 168 17.03 -4.12 -2.34
N ILE A 169 16.03 -4.96 -2.07
CA ILE A 169 16.21 -6.42 -2.01
C ILE A 169 16.07 -6.98 -3.41
N MET A 170 17.14 -7.56 -3.96
CA MET A 170 17.09 -8.27 -5.24
C MET A 170 16.37 -9.60 -5.08
N GLU A 171 15.29 -9.80 -5.83
CA GLU A 171 14.46 -11.00 -5.73
C GLU A 171 15.24 -12.27 -6.08
N GLU A 172 16.14 -12.18 -7.06
CA GLU A 172 16.99 -13.26 -7.55
C GLU A 172 18.00 -13.75 -6.50
N SER A 173 18.25 -12.96 -5.46
CA SER A 173 19.14 -13.33 -4.37
C SER A 173 18.44 -14.17 -3.29
N ILE A 174 17.11 -14.18 -3.25
CA ILE A 174 16.35 -14.83 -2.21
C ILE A 174 16.38 -16.36 -2.42
N ARG A 175 16.75 -17.10 -1.38
CA ARG A 175 16.63 -18.57 -1.30
C ARG A 175 15.71 -19.02 -0.17
N LEU A 176 15.27 -18.07 0.66
CA LEU A 176 14.33 -18.30 1.73
C LEU A 176 13.00 -18.80 1.17
N GLN A 177 12.44 -19.85 1.79
CA GLN A 177 11.12 -20.36 1.42
C GLN A 177 10.02 -19.35 1.81
N PRO A 178 8.88 -19.33 1.10
CA PRO A 178 7.73 -18.53 1.50
C PRO A 178 7.23 -18.88 2.93
N PRO A 179 6.44 -17.98 3.56
CA PRO A 179 5.79 -18.28 4.84
C PRO A 179 4.95 -19.56 4.76
N ALA A 180 5.02 -20.38 5.79
CA ALA A 180 4.24 -21.62 5.87
C ALA A 180 3.72 -21.83 7.29
N ASP A 181 2.54 -22.46 7.40
CA ASP A 181 2.03 -22.95 8.67
C ASP A 181 2.49 -24.40 8.85
N ASP A 182 3.31 -24.66 9.87
CA ASP A 182 3.66 -26.01 10.33
C ASP A 182 2.85 -26.37 11.59
N PRO A 183 1.85 -27.26 11.50
CA PRO A 183 1.03 -27.64 12.65
C PRO A 183 1.82 -28.43 13.72
N ASN A 184 3.01 -28.93 13.41
CA ASN A 184 3.86 -29.71 14.32
C ASN A 184 4.97 -28.88 14.96
N ASP A 185 5.19 -27.63 14.56
CA ASP A 185 6.18 -26.76 15.18
C ASP A 185 5.66 -26.28 16.56
N PRO A 186 6.32 -26.65 17.68
CA PRO A 186 5.90 -26.25 19.02
C PRO A 186 5.90 -24.74 19.25
N ASN A 187 6.61 -23.97 18.42
CA ASN A 187 6.60 -22.51 18.44
C ASN A 187 5.48 -21.91 17.56
N ASN A 188 4.93 -22.69 16.62
CA ASN A 188 3.94 -22.22 15.64
C ASN A 188 2.49 -22.23 16.14
N VAL A 189 2.20 -22.99 17.21
CA VAL A 189 0.87 -23.01 17.88
C VAL A 189 0.41 -21.61 18.35
N ARG A 190 1.31 -20.61 18.39
CA ARG A 190 1.02 -19.23 18.81
C ARG A 190 0.98 -18.22 17.67
N MET A 191 1.33 -18.59 16.44
CA MET A 191 1.33 -17.66 15.30
C MET A 191 0.00 -17.71 14.53
N PRO A 192 -0.45 -16.59 13.95
CA PRO A 192 -1.60 -16.59 13.05
C PRO A 192 -1.38 -17.48 11.83
N PRO A 193 -2.47 -17.86 11.12
CA PRO A 193 -2.38 -18.39 9.77
C PRO A 193 -1.54 -17.49 8.86
N CYS A 194 -0.66 -18.05 8.04
CA CYS A 194 0.23 -17.26 7.16
C CYS A 194 -0.35 -16.97 5.78
N ALA A 195 -1.55 -17.49 5.47
CA ALA A 195 -2.08 -17.50 4.12
C ALA A 195 -2.26 -16.07 3.53
N GLY A 196 -2.70 -15.10 4.34
CA GLY A 196 -2.79 -13.70 3.92
C GLY A 196 -1.42 -13.06 3.67
N LEU A 197 -0.44 -13.30 4.55
CA LEU A 197 0.95 -12.85 4.35
C LEU A 197 1.56 -13.47 3.09
N TYR A 198 1.39 -14.76 2.88
CA TYR A 198 1.85 -15.47 1.68
C TYR A 198 1.25 -14.85 0.40
N ALA A 199 -0.06 -14.62 0.39
CA ALA A 199 -0.74 -13.98 -0.74
C ALA A 199 -0.18 -12.57 -1.01
N ASN A 200 0.12 -11.79 0.04
CA ASN A 200 0.70 -10.46 -0.09
C ASN A 200 2.17 -10.49 -0.56
N VAL A 201 2.96 -11.50 -0.16
CA VAL A 201 4.31 -11.73 -0.70
C VAL A 201 4.25 -11.96 -2.21
N GLU A 202 3.35 -12.83 -2.68
CA GLU A 202 3.20 -13.10 -4.11
C GLU A 202 2.73 -11.85 -4.87
N LEU A 203 1.84 -11.04 -4.29
CA LEU A 203 1.43 -9.77 -4.88
C LEU A 203 2.59 -8.76 -4.94
N ALA A 204 3.44 -8.71 -3.91
CA ALA A 204 4.62 -7.86 -3.85
C ALA A 204 5.68 -8.23 -4.91
N ARG A 205 5.78 -9.52 -5.30
CA ARG A 205 6.60 -9.94 -6.46
C ARG A 205 6.07 -9.36 -7.76
N VAL A 206 4.74 -9.37 -7.95
CA VAL A 206 4.10 -8.72 -9.11
C VAL A 206 4.33 -7.20 -9.09
N SER A 207 4.26 -6.56 -7.92
CA SER A 207 4.63 -5.15 -7.76
C SER A 207 6.05 -4.86 -8.22
N GLY A 208 7.01 -5.69 -7.81
CA GLY A 208 8.41 -5.60 -8.25
C GLY A 208 8.54 -5.67 -9.77
N TYR A 209 7.84 -6.62 -10.40
CA TYR A 209 7.77 -6.72 -11.86
C TYR A 209 7.21 -5.46 -12.52
N VAL A 210 6.10 -4.90 -12.02
CA VAL A 210 5.51 -3.67 -12.58
C VAL A 210 6.50 -2.51 -12.52
N VAL A 211 7.16 -2.29 -11.37
CA VAL A 211 8.15 -1.21 -11.21
C VAL A 211 9.36 -1.40 -12.14
N GLN A 212 9.91 -2.61 -12.22
CA GLN A 212 11.12 -2.88 -12.99
C GLN A 212 10.85 -2.95 -14.50
N GLU A 213 9.77 -3.59 -14.94
CA GLU A 213 9.55 -3.96 -16.34
C GLU A 213 8.51 -3.08 -17.04
N VAL A 214 7.50 -2.56 -16.35
CA VAL A 214 6.50 -1.65 -16.94
C VAL A 214 6.99 -0.20 -16.84
N TYR A 215 7.51 0.20 -15.68
CA TYR A 215 8.04 1.55 -15.46
C TYR A 215 9.54 1.67 -15.79
N ARG A 216 10.22 0.56 -16.07
CA ARG A 216 11.63 0.54 -16.52
C ARG A 216 12.60 1.23 -15.57
N VAL A 217 12.31 1.19 -14.27
CA VAL A 217 13.15 1.80 -13.24
C VAL A 217 14.48 1.05 -13.09
N ALA A 218 14.48 -0.26 -13.36
CA ALA A 218 15.67 -1.11 -13.47
C ALA A 218 15.32 -2.38 -14.25
N PRO A 219 15.14 -2.30 -15.59
CA PRO A 219 14.64 -3.41 -16.37
C PRO A 219 15.68 -4.55 -16.45
N ARG A 220 15.24 -5.79 -16.28
CA ARG A 220 16.10 -6.98 -16.38
C ARG A 220 16.66 -7.19 -17.78
N THR A 221 15.94 -6.72 -18.80
CA THR A 221 16.34 -6.83 -20.21
C THR A 221 16.29 -5.48 -20.92
N PRO A 222 17.29 -5.13 -21.75
CA PRO A 222 17.27 -3.93 -22.56
C PRO A 222 16.33 -4.10 -23.76
N LYS A 223 15.01 -4.05 -23.54
CA LYS A 223 14.00 -4.03 -24.61
C LYS A 223 13.82 -2.62 -25.19
N ARG A 224 13.29 -2.48 -26.41
CA ARG A 224 12.89 -1.16 -26.97
C ARG A 224 11.86 -0.48 -26.06
N ALA A 225 11.86 0.85 -26.03
CA ALA A 225 11.00 1.65 -25.15
C ALA A 225 9.49 1.51 -25.43
N ASP A 226 9.13 1.03 -26.62
CA ASP A 226 7.74 0.98 -27.11
C ASP A 226 7.00 -0.33 -26.77
N GLU A 227 7.71 -1.37 -26.32
CA GLU A 227 7.10 -2.61 -25.83
C GLU A 227 6.71 -2.44 -24.36
N VAL A 228 5.49 -1.97 -24.12
CA VAL A 228 4.93 -1.97 -22.77
C VAL A 228 4.61 -3.42 -22.39
N ASN A 229 5.29 -3.98 -21.38
CA ASN A 229 5.02 -5.32 -20.86
C ASN A 229 3.70 -5.41 -20.05
N ALA A 230 2.67 -4.65 -20.43
CA ALA A 230 1.41 -4.54 -19.71
C ALA A 230 0.63 -5.87 -19.70
N ASP A 231 0.57 -6.59 -20.83
CA ASP A 231 -0.14 -7.87 -20.90
C ASP A 231 0.46 -8.92 -19.95
N GLU A 232 1.79 -8.99 -19.83
CA GLU A 232 2.44 -9.93 -18.91
C GLU A 232 2.20 -9.56 -17.44
N ALA A 233 2.22 -8.26 -17.10
CA ALA A 233 1.85 -7.81 -15.77
C ALA A 233 0.38 -8.14 -15.44
N LEU A 234 -0.54 -7.89 -16.37
CA LEU A 234 -1.96 -8.24 -16.22
C LEU A 234 -2.17 -9.75 -16.09
N ARG A 235 -1.42 -10.57 -16.85
CA ARG A 235 -1.45 -12.03 -16.76
C ARG A 235 -1.00 -12.50 -15.37
N ARG A 236 0.10 -11.95 -14.84
CA ARG A 236 0.59 -12.25 -13.48
C ARG A 236 -0.41 -11.89 -12.39
N LEU A 237 -1.10 -10.75 -12.56
CA LEU A 237 -2.17 -10.33 -11.65
C LEU A 237 -3.35 -11.32 -11.71
N HIS A 238 -3.80 -11.67 -12.90
CA HIS A 238 -4.86 -12.67 -13.08
C HIS A 238 -4.49 -14.02 -12.44
N ASP A 239 -3.29 -14.51 -12.71
CA ASP A 239 -2.74 -15.72 -12.13
C ASP A 239 -2.69 -15.67 -10.59
N TRP A 240 -2.33 -14.52 -10.03
CA TRP A 240 -2.32 -14.31 -8.58
C TRP A 240 -3.74 -14.43 -8.00
N LEU A 241 -4.73 -13.78 -8.60
CA LEU A 241 -6.12 -13.82 -8.15
C LEU A 241 -6.68 -15.24 -8.22
N ALA A 242 -6.40 -15.97 -9.30
CA ALA A 242 -6.84 -17.35 -9.50
C ALA A 242 -6.23 -18.35 -8.50
N ARG A 243 -5.03 -18.05 -7.96
CA ARG A 243 -4.36 -18.88 -6.95
C ARG A 243 -4.77 -18.56 -5.51
N LEU A 244 -5.52 -17.48 -5.27
CA LEU A 244 -5.99 -17.19 -3.92
C LEU A 244 -6.92 -18.30 -3.42
N PRO A 245 -6.81 -18.70 -2.14
CA PRO A 245 -7.84 -19.51 -1.48
C PRO A 245 -9.23 -18.90 -1.64
N ALA A 246 -10.26 -19.75 -1.74
CA ALA A 246 -11.63 -19.30 -1.98
C ALA A 246 -12.06 -18.26 -0.95
N GLU A 247 -11.67 -18.44 0.31
CA GLU A 247 -11.98 -17.55 1.44
C GLU A 247 -11.45 -16.12 1.24
N PHE A 248 -10.43 -15.93 0.41
CA PHE A 248 -9.83 -14.61 0.11
C PHE A 248 -10.30 -14.03 -1.22
N GLN A 249 -11.09 -14.77 -2.00
CA GLN A 249 -11.65 -14.28 -3.27
C GLN A 249 -12.91 -13.48 -2.99
N LEU A 250 -12.75 -12.17 -2.81
CA LEU A 250 -13.84 -11.25 -2.47
C LEU A 250 -14.99 -11.23 -3.51
N GLU A 251 -14.73 -11.60 -4.77
CA GLU A 251 -15.76 -11.67 -5.81
C GLU A 251 -16.75 -12.82 -5.60
N LEU A 252 -16.37 -13.88 -4.89
CA LEU A 252 -17.26 -15.02 -4.58
C LEU A 252 -18.28 -14.69 -3.49
N TYR A 253 -18.06 -13.62 -2.72
CA TYR A 253 -18.87 -13.25 -1.57
C TYR A 253 -19.24 -11.74 -1.58
N PRO A 254 -20.08 -11.30 -2.54
CA PRO A 254 -20.48 -9.90 -2.67
C PRO A 254 -21.31 -9.40 -1.48
N ASP A 255 -22.12 -10.28 -0.87
CA ASP A 255 -23.11 -9.90 0.14
C ASP A 255 -22.60 -9.94 1.59
N LEU A 256 -21.31 -10.23 1.82
CA LEU A 256 -20.76 -10.28 3.17
C LEU A 256 -20.71 -8.86 3.78
N PRO A 257 -21.47 -8.60 4.87
CA PRO A 257 -21.65 -7.26 5.41
C PRO A 257 -20.38 -6.66 6.03
N ARG A 258 -19.40 -7.49 6.40
CA ARG A 258 -18.07 -7.06 6.84
C ARG A 258 -17.01 -7.98 6.26
N ARG A 259 -16.13 -7.40 5.45
CA ARG A 259 -14.97 -8.10 4.88
C ARG A 259 -13.76 -7.90 5.78
N ASP A 260 -12.89 -8.89 5.76
CA ASP A 260 -11.59 -8.86 6.42
C ASP A 260 -10.76 -7.65 5.92
N PRO A 261 -10.48 -6.61 6.75
CA PRO A 261 -9.81 -5.40 6.29
C PRO A 261 -8.42 -5.64 5.65
N PRO A 262 -7.53 -6.49 6.21
CA PRO A 262 -6.33 -6.95 5.51
C PRO A 262 -6.61 -7.48 4.09
N CYS A 263 -7.64 -8.31 3.91
CA CYS A 263 -8.00 -8.83 2.60
C CYS A 263 -8.45 -7.70 1.65
N CYS A 264 -9.28 -6.77 2.13
CA CYS A 264 -9.67 -5.59 1.35
C CYS A 264 -8.45 -4.77 0.91
N THR A 265 -7.51 -4.48 1.81
CA THR A 265 -6.28 -3.75 1.48
C THR A 265 -5.42 -4.49 0.45
N MET A 266 -5.32 -5.81 0.55
CA MET A 266 -4.61 -6.63 -0.43
C MET A 266 -5.27 -6.56 -1.82
N HIS A 267 -6.60 -6.65 -1.90
CA HIS A 267 -7.34 -6.46 -3.15
C HIS A 267 -7.25 -5.02 -3.68
N MET A 268 -7.17 -4.01 -2.80
CA MET A 268 -6.93 -2.63 -3.23
C MET A 268 -5.53 -2.46 -3.83
N SER A 269 -4.52 -3.12 -3.25
CA SER A 269 -3.17 -3.19 -3.81
C SER A 269 -3.15 -3.89 -5.17
N TYR A 270 -3.90 -4.99 -5.34
CA TYR A 270 -4.07 -5.67 -6.62
C TYR A 270 -4.63 -4.74 -7.71
N ASN A 271 -5.73 -4.04 -7.41
CA ASN A 271 -6.33 -3.08 -8.34
C ASN A 271 -5.39 -1.88 -8.60
N GLN A 272 -4.63 -1.44 -7.60
CA GLN A 272 -3.59 -0.42 -7.80
C GLN A 272 -2.52 -0.89 -8.79
N LEU A 273 -2.09 -2.16 -8.72
CA LEU A 273 -1.11 -2.69 -9.68
C LEU A 273 -1.69 -2.77 -11.10
N ILE A 274 -2.99 -3.05 -11.26
CA ILE A 274 -3.68 -2.92 -12.55
C ILE A 274 -3.60 -1.46 -13.03
N ILE A 275 -4.01 -0.50 -12.19
CA ILE A 275 -3.96 0.93 -12.52
C ILE A 275 -2.54 1.33 -12.94
N LEU A 276 -1.50 0.98 -12.18
CA LEU A 276 -0.12 1.28 -12.53
C LEU A 276 0.30 0.65 -13.86
N THR A 277 -0.12 -0.58 -14.12
CA THR A 277 0.18 -1.29 -15.36
C THR A 277 -0.42 -0.60 -16.58
N THR A 278 -1.64 -0.07 -16.46
CA THR A 278 -2.40 0.48 -17.60
C THR A 278 -2.42 2.00 -17.67
N ARG A 279 -2.05 2.73 -16.60
CA ARG A 279 -2.27 4.18 -16.49
C ARG A 279 -1.56 4.99 -17.56
N ARG A 280 -0.37 4.55 -18.04
CA ARG A 280 0.35 5.27 -19.09
C ARG A 280 -0.47 5.26 -20.39
N ILE A 281 -0.95 4.08 -20.77
CA ILE A 281 -1.83 3.89 -21.93
C ILE A 281 -3.12 4.70 -21.77
N PHE A 282 -3.71 4.66 -20.57
CA PHE A 282 -4.89 5.46 -20.24
C PHE A 282 -4.63 6.96 -20.39
N PHE A 283 -3.58 7.52 -19.77
CA PHE A 283 -3.26 8.95 -19.86
C PHE A 283 -2.94 9.39 -21.29
N ASP A 284 -2.23 8.57 -22.05
CA ASP A 284 -1.95 8.83 -23.46
C ASP A 284 -3.24 8.89 -24.29
N ALA A 285 -4.23 8.03 -23.98
CA ALA A 285 -5.54 8.07 -24.61
C ALA A 285 -6.37 9.29 -24.20
N ILE A 286 -6.36 9.68 -22.91
CA ILE A 286 -7.07 10.88 -22.42
C ILE A 286 -6.51 12.14 -23.05
N LYS A 287 -5.17 12.24 -23.14
CA LYS A 287 -4.49 13.37 -23.77
C LYS A 287 -4.92 13.54 -25.23
N GLU A 288 -4.96 12.45 -25.99
CA GLU A 288 -5.46 12.48 -27.36
C GLU A 288 -6.90 12.96 -27.45
N VAL A 289 -7.80 12.52 -26.56
CA VAL A 289 -9.20 12.97 -26.54
C VAL A 289 -9.26 14.50 -26.46
N ILE A 290 -8.50 15.07 -25.53
CA ILE A 290 -8.50 16.50 -25.23
C ILE A 290 -7.90 17.29 -26.40
N GLU A 291 -6.78 16.83 -26.97
CA GLU A 291 -6.12 17.48 -28.10
C GLU A 291 -7.04 17.53 -29.34
N LEU A 292 -7.78 16.47 -29.63
CA LEU A 292 -8.70 16.43 -30.77
C LEU A 292 -9.89 17.37 -30.58
N ALA A 293 -10.45 17.39 -29.36
CA ALA A 293 -11.53 18.29 -29.01
C ALA A 293 -11.11 19.77 -29.19
N GLN A 294 -9.81 20.07 -29.01
CA GLN A 294 -9.24 21.39 -29.23
C GLN A 294 -8.89 21.67 -30.71
N GLN A 295 -8.50 20.65 -31.49
CA GLN A 295 -7.88 20.85 -32.81
C GLN A 295 -8.75 20.58 -34.05
N ARG A 296 -10.03 20.18 -33.95
CA ARG A 296 -10.92 19.95 -35.13
C ARG A 296 -10.30 19.09 -36.27
N SER A 297 -9.43 18.12 -35.95
CA SER A 297 -8.83 17.20 -36.94
C SER A 297 -9.11 15.74 -36.58
N ASN A 298 -9.50 14.91 -37.56
CA ASN A 298 -10.46 13.82 -37.33
C ASN A 298 -10.02 12.38 -37.65
N SER A 299 -8.76 12.09 -38.05
CA SER A 299 -8.51 10.81 -38.75
C SER A 299 -7.63 9.77 -38.03
N SER A 300 -6.60 10.14 -37.25
CA SER A 300 -5.60 9.17 -36.75
C SER A 300 -5.87 8.60 -35.35
N SER A 301 -6.68 9.27 -34.53
CA SER A 301 -6.82 9.00 -33.10
C SER A 301 -7.90 7.96 -32.73
N CYS A 302 -8.96 7.85 -33.51
CA CYS A 302 -10.02 6.85 -33.32
C CYS A 302 -9.47 5.41 -33.40
N LEU A 303 -8.46 5.19 -34.25
CA LEU A 303 -7.81 3.90 -34.43
C LEU A 303 -6.98 3.51 -33.19
N ARG A 304 -6.19 4.43 -32.63
CA ARG A 304 -5.35 4.15 -31.45
C ARG A 304 -6.17 3.88 -30.19
N ARG A 305 -7.29 4.61 -29.99
CA ARG A 305 -8.21 4.37 -28.87
C ARG A 305 -8.84 2.97 -28.93
N LYS A 306 -9.27 2.53 -30.12
CA LYS A 306 -9.80 1.17 -30.33
C LYS A 306 -8.76 0.09 -30.03
N THR A 307 -7.50 0.30 -30.43
CA THR A 307 -6.40 -0.63 -30.11
C THR A 307 -6.17 -0.77 -28.60
N HIS A 308 -6.36 0.30 -27.83
CA HIS A 308 -6.08 0.33 -26.39
C HIS A 308 -7.32 0.23 -25.49
N GLU A 309 -8.50 -0.01 -26.05
CA GLU A 309 -9.78 -0.01 -25.34
C GLU A 309 -9.81 -0.99 -24.16
N LYS A 310 -9.24 -2.18 -24.34
CA LYS A 310 -9.08 -3.19 -23.27
C LYS A 310 -8.39 -2.61 -22.04
N TYR A 311 -7.27 -1.89 -22.23
CA TYR A 311 -6.47 -1.34 -21.14
C TYR A 311 -7.18 -0.19 -20.43
N ILE A 312 -7.86 0.67 -21.20
CA ILE A 312 -8.67 1.77 -20.66
C ILE A 312 -9.77 1.20 -19.77
N ARG A 313 -10.53 0.22 -20.27
CA ARG A 313 -11.61 -0.42 -19.53
C ARG A 313 -11.13 -1.07 -18.23
N VAL A 314 -10.08 -1.88 -18.31
CA VAL A 314 -9.50 -2.56 -17.14
C VAL A 314 -8.97 -1.55 -16.10
N CYS A 315 -8.44 -0.41 -16.54
CA CYS A 315 -8.00 0.67 -15.66
C CYS A 315 -9.17 1.29 -14.88
N ILE A 316 -10.27 1.60 -15.57
CA ILE A 316 -11.48 2.20 -14.98
C ILE A 316 -12.13 1.21 -14.01
N GLU A 317 -12.30 -0.05 -14.43
CA GLU A 317 -12.88 -1.09 -13.57
C GLU A 317 -12.06 -1.29 -12.28
N ALA A 318 -10.73 -1.29 -12.36
CA ALA A 318 -9.86 -1.38 -11.19
C ALA A 318 -10.01 -0.17 -10.26
N ALA A 319 -10.16 1.04 -10.82
CA ALA A 319 -10.42 2.24 -10.05
C ALA A 319 -11.79 2.17 -9.32
N GLN A 320 -12.85 1.73 -10.00
CA GLN A 320 -14.16 1.52 -9.40
C GLN A 320 -14.12 0.49 -8.27
N ARG A 321 -13.48 -0.67 -8.50
CA ARG A 321 -13.28 -1.71 -7.48
C ARG A 321 -12.55 -1.14 -6.24
N ASN A 322 -11.54 -0.30 -6.43
CA ASN A 322 -10.84 0.36 -5.32
C ASN A 322 -11.76 1.26 -4.48
N VAL A 323 -12.65 2.03 -5.11
CA VAL A 323 -13.60 2.87 -4.38
C VAL A 323 -14.61 2.03 -3.62
N VAL A 324 -15.13 0.95 -4.22
CA VAL A 324 -16.05 0.02 -3.55
C VAL A 324 -15.40 -0.62 -2.32
N LEU A 325 -14.17 -1.13 -2.46
CA LEU A 325 -13.42 -1.72 -1.34
C LEU A 325 -13.13 -0.69 -0.25
N ALA A 326 -12.78 0.55 -0.62
CA ALA A 326 -12.60 1.64 0.33
C ALA A 326 -13.91 1.94 1.09
N ALA A 327 -15.06 2.03 0.40
CA ALA A 327 -16.35 2.26 1.04
C ALA A 327 -16.71 1.14 2.04
N GLN A 328 -16.40 -0.11 1.72
CA GLN A 328 -16.58 -1.25 2.63
C GLN A 328 -15.69 -1.12 3.89
N MET A 329 -14.45 -0.66 3.72
CA MET A 329 -13.51 -0.43 4.83
C MET A 329 -13.86 0.78 5.69
N HIS A 330 -14.51 1.81 5.14
CA HIS A 330 -14.86 3.06 5.83
C HIS A 330 -15.72 2.84 7.09
N SER A 331 -16.41 1.71 7.18
CA SER A 331 -17.21 1.31 8.34
C SER A 331 -16.37 0.97 9.59
N THR A 332 -15.05 0.87 9.47
CA THR A 332 -14.14 0.53 10.58
C THR A 332 -13.65 1.80 11.29
N PRO A 333 -13.81 1.93 12.63
CA PRO A 333 -13.34 3.10 13.36
C PRO A 333 -11.80 3.17 13.38
N GLY A 334 -11.25 4.35 13.10
CA GLY A 334 -9.80 4.61 13.10
C GLY A 334 -9.37 5.56 11.98
N ARG A 335 -8.08 5.90 11.96
CA ARG A 335 -7.42 6.58 10.84
C ARG A 335 -7.39 5.68 9.59
N TRP A 336 -7.17 6.25 8.41
CA TRP A 336 -6.88 5.44 7.23
C TRP A 336 -5.38 5.17 7.10
N LEU A 337 -5.03 3.91 6.77
CA LEU A 337 -3.66 3.59 6.36
C LEU A 337 -3.27 4.40 5.12
N GLN A 338 -2.01 4.84 5.07
CA GLN A 338 -1.50 5.64 3.97
C GLN A 338 -1.57 4.89 2.63
N SER A 339 -1.43 3.56 2.64
CA SER A 339 -1.62 2.72 1.45
C SER A 339 -3.03 2.82 0.90
N SER A 340 -4.05 2.63 1.74
CA SER A 340 -5.47 2.72 1.36
C SER A 340 -5.83 4.10 0.82
N LEU A 341 -5.33 5.18 1.45
CA LEU A 341 -5.51 6.54 0.92
C LEU A 341 -4.84 6.69 -0.45
N HIS A 342 -3.61 6.21 -0.62
CA HIS A 342 -2.92 6.28 -1.90
C HIS A 342 -3.68 5.57 -3.02
N PHE A 343 -4.23 4.38 -2.74
CA PHE A 343 -5.04 3.61 -3.69
C PHE A 343 -6.35 4.34 -4.05
N LEU A 344 -7.03 4.90 -3.06
CA LEU A 344 -8.27 5.66 -3.25
C LEU A 344 -8.03 6.94 -4.06
N PHE A 345 -6.95 7.67 -3.79
CA PHE A 345 -6.57 8.86 -4.55
C PHE A 345 -6.34 8.53 -6.03
N ASN A 346 -5.52 7.53 -6.32
CA ASN A 346 -5.23 7.13 -7.70
C ASN A 346 -6.50 6.67 -8.43
N ALA A 347 -7.37 5.92 -7.75
CA ALA A 347 -8.66 5.53 -8.30
C ALA A 347 -9.53 6.75 -8.64
N ALA A 348 -9.69 7.70 -7.71
CA ALA A 348 -10.47 8.91 -7.93
C ALA A 348 -9.94 9.76 -9.11
N VAL A 349 -8.61 9.86 -9.27
CA VAL A 349 -7.99 10.53 -10.43
C VAL A 349 -8.37 9.84 -11.74
N ILE A 350 -8.30 8.51 -11.82
CA ILE A 350 -8.70 7.75 -13.02
C ILE A 350 -10.18 8.02 -13.35
N LEU A 351 -11.08 7.95 -12.36
CA LEU A 351 -12.51 8.19 -12.56
C LEU A 351 -12.82 9.63 -12.99
N LEU A 352 -12.12 10.61 -12.42
CA LEU A 352 -12.23 12.03 -12.81
C LEU A 352 -11.80 12.25 -14.26
N LEU A 353 -10.70 11.63 -14.68
CA LEU A 353 -10.19 11.72 -16.05
C LEU A 353 -11.10 11.01 -17.05
N ASP A 354 -11.64 9.85 -16.70
CA ASP A 354 -12.63 9.13 -17.52
C ASP A 354 -13.90 9.97 -17.73
N ARG A 355 -14.36 10.64 -16.68
CA ARG A 355 -15.47 11.59 -16.77
C ARG A 355 -15.17 12.78 -17.68
N ILE A 356 -13.96 13.34 -17.62
CA ILE A 356 -13.51 14.39 -18.54
C ILE A 356 -13.51 13.88 -19.98
N SER A 357 -12.98 12.67 -20.22
CA SER A 357 -12.95 12.08 -21.56
C SER A 357 -14.34 11.87 -22.14
N SER A 358 -15.27 11.34 -21.33
CA SER A 358 -16.66 11.12 -21.70
C SER A 358 -17.39 12.43 -22.06
N ALA A 359 -17.01 13.57 -21.47
CA ALA A 359 -17.57 14.87 -21.81
C ALA A 359 -17.28 15.28 -23.27
N TYR A 360 -16.20 14.76 -23.86
CA TYR A 360 -15.78 15.04 -25.23
C TYR A 360 -16.22 13.96 -26.23
N ASP A 361 -16.86 12.88 -25.79
CA ASP A 361 -17.43 11.88 -26.68
C ASP A 361 -18.82 12.34 -27.16
N GLU A 362 -18.95 12.63 -28.47
CA GLU A 362 -20.20 13.02 -29.14
C GLU A 362 -21.35 12.05 -28.86
N ARG A 363 -21.07 10.75 -28.66
CA ARG A 363 -22.09 9.73 -28.39
C ARG A 363 -22.65 9.79 -26.96
N ALA A 364 -21.90 10.35 -26.02
CA ALA A 364 -22.28 10.44 -24.61
C ALA A 364 -23.03 11.74 -24.27
N LYS A 365 -23.09 12.74 -25.19
CA LYS A 365 -23.71 14.05 -24.96
C LYS A 365 -25.21 14.00 -24.65
N THR A 366 -25.91 13.01 -25.21
CA THR A 366 -27.36 12.79 -25.05
C THR A 366 -27.72 11.99 -23.80
N ASP A 367 -26.75 11.36 -23.13
CA ASP A 367 -27.02 10.45 -22.03
C ASP A 367 -26.94 11.14 -20.65
N LYS A 368 -28.04 11.10 -19.90
CA LYS A 368 -28.10 11.59 -18.52
C LYS A 368 -27.24 10.72 -17.58
N ALA A 369 -27.04 9.44 -17.91
CA ALA A 369 -26.16 8.54 -17.16
C ALA A 369 -24.68 8.94 -17.31
N ALA A 370 -24.23 9.37 -18.50
CA ALA A 370 -22.88 9.90 -18.70
C ALA A 370 -22.58 11.15 -17.84
N ARG A 371 -23.60 11.93 -17.45
CA ARG A 371 -23.46 13.11 -16.57
C ARG A 371 -23.38 12.77 -15.08
N GLY A 372 -23.90 11.60 -14.72
CA GLY A 372 -23.80 11.00 -13.38
C GLY A 372 -22.56 10.13 -13.19
N LEU A 373 -21.82 9.85 -14.27
CA LEU A 373 -20.70 8.93 -14.28
C LEU A 373 -19.70 9.21 -13.14
N HIS A 374 -19.45 8.17 -12.34
CA HIS A 374 -18.56 8.13 -11.17
C HIS A 374 -18.83 9.19 -10.10
N ARG A 375 -19.98 9.87 -10.10
CA ARG A 375 -20.23 11.03 -9.23
C ARG A 375 -20.17 10.65 -7.75
N GLU A 376 -20.80 9.54 -7.38
CA GLU A 376 -20.89 9.10 -5.98
C GLU A 376 -19.52 8.64 -5.48
N GLU A 377 -18.79 7.90 -6.31
CA GLU A 377 -17.44 7.43 -6.05
C GLU A 377 -16.45 8.58 -5.83
N ILE A 378 -16.51 9.60 -6.69
CA ILE A 378 -15.66 10.79 -6.58
C ILE A 378 -16.01 11.59 -5.32
N THR A 379 -17.30 11.79 -5.03
CA THR A 379 -17.73 12.49 -3.81
C THR A 379 -17.25 11.76 -2.57
N PHE A 380 -17.44 10.43 -2.50
CA PHE A 380 -16.94 9.61 -1.40
C PHE A 380 -15.44 9.79 -1.21
N ALA A 381 -14.63 9.71 -2.28
CA ALA A 381 -13.19 9.88 -2.18
C ALA A 381 -12.81 11.27 -1.64
N ILE A 382 -13.42 12.34 -2.15
CA ILE A 382 -13.17 13.71 -1.68
C ILE A 382 -13.56 13.85 -0.20
N ASP A 383 -14.68 13.27 0.22
CA ASP A 383 -15.16 13.34 1.60
C ASP A 383 -14.22 12.61 2.56
N VAL A 384 -13.70 11.44 2.18
CA VAL A 384 -12.66 10.72 2.94
C VAL A 384 -11.42 11.60 3.09
N PHE A 385 -10.90 12.17 2.00
CA PHE A 385 -9.72 13.03 2.07
C PHE A 385 -9.94 14.31 2.87
N ARG A 386 -11.13 14.91 2.80
CA ARG A 386 -11.49 16.08 3.60
C ARG A 386 -11.44 15.75 5.09
N LYS A 387 -12.06 14.64 5.50
CA LYS A 387 -12.09 14.19 6.89
C LYS A 387 -10.68 13.85 7.40
N GLU A 388 -9.91 13.10 6.63
CA GLU A 388 -8.55 12.73 7.03
C GLU A 388 -7.59 13.93 7.05
N ALA A 389 -7.87 15.01 6.31
CA ALA A 389 -7.09 16.25 6.37
C ALA A 389 -7.27 17.02 7.69
N GLU A 390 -8.34 16.78 8.45
CA GLU A 390 -8.58 17.45 9.74
C GLU A 390 -7.59 17.00 10.83
N THR A 391 -7.16 15.74 10.77
CA THR A 391 -6.26 15.16 11.78
C THR A 391 -4.91 14.69 11.19
N GLY A 392 -4.85 14.53 9.87
CA GLY A 392 -3.74 13.92 9.14
C GLY A 392 -2.54 14.83 8.91
N THR A 393 -1.73 14.45 7.93
CA THR A 393 -0.58 15.24 7.48
C THR A 393 -1.00 16.20 6.35
N ASN A 394 -0.08 17.07 5.90
CA ASN A 394 -0.32 17.92 4.72
C ASN A 394 -0.68 17.12 3.46
N TYR A 395 -0.27 15.85 3.37
CA TYR A 395 -0.56 14.98 2.23
C TYR A 395 -2.07 14.84 1.95
N GLN A 396 -2.88 14.63 2.99
CA GLN A 396 -4.32 14.43 2.84
C GLN A 396 -5.00 15.72 2.35
N ALA A 397 -4.58 16.87 2.87
CA ALA A 397 -5.06 18.18 2.46
C ALA A 397 -4.70 18.48 1.00
N ASP A 398 -3.45 18.20 0.60
CA ASP A 398 -2.99 18.38 -0.79
C ASP A 398 -3.77 17.47 -1.76
N CYS A 399 -3.96 16.19 -1.41
CA CYS A 399 -4.76 15.26 -2.20
C CYS A 399 -6.21 15.73 -2.33
N CYS A 400 -6.83 16.17 -1.23
CA CYS A 400 -8.19 16.71 -1.23
C CYS A 400 -8.32 17.89 -2.21
N LYS A 401 -7.37 18.83 -2.16
CA LYS A 401 -7.34 19.99 -3.05
C LYS A 401 -7.22 19.58 -4.51
N VAL A 402 -6.30 18.67 -4.84
CA VAL A 402 -6.13 18.16 -6.21
C VAL A 402 -7.41 17.52 -6.74
N LEU A 403 -8.09 16.69 -5.94
CA LEU A 403 -9.35 16.06 -6.34
C LEU A 403 -10.46 17.09 -6.56
N GLN A 404 -10.55 18.12 -5.73
CA GLN A 404 -11.52 19.21 -5.89
C GLN A 404 -11.25 20.04 -7.16
N ASP A 405 -9.99 20.38 -7.43
CA ASP A 405 -9.59 21.13 -8.61
C ASP A 405 -9.90 20.35 -9.90
N LEU A 406 -9.62 19.04 -9.91
CA LEU A 406 -9.98 18.14 -11.03
C LEU A 406 -11.50 17.97 -11.17
N GLN A 407 -12.25 17.89 -10.07
CA GLN A 407 -13.71 17.83 -10.10
C GLN A 407 -14.30 19.12 -10.69
N ALA A 408 -13.77 20.29 -10.32
CA ALA A 408 -14.17 21.57 -10.87
C ALA A 408 -13.85 21.66 -12.38
N LEU A 409 -12.68 21.16 -12.80
CA LEU A 409 -12.32 21.07 -14.22
C LEU A 409 -13.29 20.16 -14.99
N SER A 410 -13.59 18.97 -14.47
CA SER A 410 -14.56 18.05 -15.06
C SER A 410 -15.94 18.69 -15.22
N GLY A 411 -16.40 19.44 -14.21
CA GLY A 411 -17.63 20.21 -14.26
C GLY A 411 -17.64 21.28 -15.36
N ARG A 412 -16.54 22.01 -15.55
CA ARG A 412 -16.41 22.99 -16.63
C ARG A 412 -16.44 22.33 -18.01
N CYS A 413 -15.71 21.25 -18.24
CA CYS A 413 -15.72 20.51 -19.50
C CYS A 413 -17.14 20.06 -19.87
N LEU A 414 -17.91 19.55 -18.90
CA LEU A 414 -19.31 19.14 -19.10
C LEU A 414 -20.26 20.31 -19.39
N ASN A 415 -19.98 21.50 -18.86
CA ASN A 415 -20.83 22.68 -19.03
C ASN A 415 -20.50 23.47 -20.30
N THR A 416 -19.23 23.63 -20.67
CA THR A 416 -18.82 24.33 -21.90
C THR A 416 -19.30 23.63 -23.17
N GLN A 417 -19.59 22.33 -23.10
CA GLN A 417 -20.21 21.58 -24.21
C GLN A 417 -21.75 21.71 -24.28
N ARG A 418 -22.36 22.57 -23.44
CA ARG A 418 -23.79 22.92 -23.49
C ARG A 418 -24.11 24.10 -24.41
N GLU A 419 -23.12 24.95 -24.67
CA GLU A 419 -23.18 26.12 -25.56
C GLU A 419 -22.66 25.73 -26.95
#